data_AF-A0A4Y7U2A0-F1
#
_entry.id   AF-A0A4Y7U2A0-F1
#
_cell.length_a   1.000
_cell.length_b   1.000
_cell.length_c   1.000
_cell.angle_alpha   90.00
_cell.angle_beta   90.00
_cell.angle_gamma   90.00
#
_symmetry.space_group_name_H-M   'P 1'
#
loop_
_entity.id
_entity.type
_entity.pdbx_description
1 polymer ?
#
loop_
_entity_poly.entity_id
_entity_poly.type
_entity_poly.pdbx_seq_one_letter_code
_entity_poly.pdbx_strand_id
1 'polypeptide(L)'
;YFGTNPIAFSAPSNDDRIITFDMATTVQAWGKVLDARAKNQSIPDTWAVDANGEPTTNARDVHALVPVAGPKGYGLMMMVDILSGSLLGVPHGVHVSSMYK
;
A
#
# COMPACT_ATOMS: atom_id res chain seq x y z
N TYR A 1 -2.75 7.32 -7.00
CA TYR A 1 -2.72 6.74 -8.37
C TYR A 1 -2.83 5.23 -8.27
N PHE A 2 -1.81 4.54 -7.76
CA PHE A 2 -1.88 3.11 -7.45
C PHE A 2 -2.53 2.85 -6.08
N GLY A 3 -2.94 1.60 -5.85
CA GLY A 3 -3.32 1.08 -4.54
C GLY A 3 -2.10 0.65 -3.70
N THR A 4 -2.34 -0.12 -2.64
CA THR A 4 -1.27 -0.69 -1.79
C THR A 4 -0.58 -1.93 -2.38
N ASN A 5 -0.96 -2.30 -3.61
CA ASN A 5 -0.42 -3.33 -4.50
C ASN A 5 0.61 -4.27 -3.85
N PRO A 6 0.17 -5.39 -3.23
CA PRO A 6 1.04 -6.25 -2.44
C PRO A 6 1.97 -7.13 -3.28
N ILE A 7 3.05 -7.60 -2.67
CA ILE A 7 3.99 -8.59 -3.23
C ILE A 7 4.21 -9.68 -2.18
N ALA A 8 3.96 -10.92 -2.56
CA ALA A 8 4.22 -12.09 -1.74
C ALA A 8 5.19 -13.06 -2.43
N PHE A 9 5.99 -13.76 -1.63
CA PHE A 9 6.94 -14.76 -2.07
C PHE A 9 7.01 -15.89 -1.05
N SER A 10 7.18 -17.12 -1.52
CA SER A 10 7.42 -18.26 -0.64
C SER A 10 8.45 -19.21 -1.23
N ALA A 11 9.30 -19.77 -0.36
CA ALA A 11 10.30 -20.75 -0.74
C ALA A 11 10.40 -21.87 0.31
N PRO A 12 10.59 -23.12 -0.10
CA PRO A 12 10.81 -24.23 0.83
C PRO A 12 12.19 -24.12 1.50
N SER A 13 12.30 -24.60 2.74
CA SER A 13 13.57 -24.87 3.41
C SER A 13 13.89 -26.37 3.41
N ASN A 14 15.10 -26.73 3.85
CA ASN A 14 15.53 -28.13 3.98
C ASN A 14 14.81 -28.92 5.09
N ASP A 15 13.98 -28.29 5.91
CA ASP A 15 13.40 -28.90 7.11
C ASP A 15 11.88 -28.75 7.21
N ASP A 16 11.17 -29.01 6.12
CA ASP A 16 9.70 -28.93 5.94
C ASP A 16 9.06 -27.57 6.26
N ARG A 17 9.86 -26.57 6.64
CA ARG A 17 9.39 -25.20 6.84
C ARG A 17 9.31 -24.47 5.50
N ILE A 18 8.44 -23.46 5.45
CA ILE A 18 8.29 -22.57 4.29
C ILE A 18 8.64 -21.16 4.76
N ILE A 19 9.61 -20.54 4.09
CA ILE A 19 9.89 -19.11 4.27
C ILE A 19 8.84 -18.36 3.47
N THR A 20 7.99 -17.60 4.17
CA THR A 20 6.92 -16.81 3.57
C THR A 20 7.19 -15.33 3.81
N PHE A 21 7.11 -14.55 2.74
CA PHE A 21 7.23 -13.10 2.75
C PHE A 21 5.98 -12.50 2.10
N ASP A 22 5.39 -11.48 2.73
CA ASP A 22 4.27 -10.72 2.18
C ASP A 22 4.38 -9.27 2.65
N MET A 23 4.29 -8.33 1.71
CA MET A 23 4.35 -6.90 1.98
C MET A 23 3.35 -6.11 1.13
N ALA A 24 2.76 -5.07 1.72
CA ALA A 24 2.21 -3.96 0.96
C ALA A 24 3.35 -3.10 0.39
N THR A 25 3.09 -2.40 -0.71
CA THR A 25 4.07 -1.46 -1.32
C THR A 25 3.97 -0.03 -0.75
N THR A 26 3.11 0.19 0.24
CA THR A 26 3.05 1.42 1.06
C THR A 26 3.80 1.25 2.37
N VAL A 27 4.20 2.36 3.01
CA VAL A 27 4.88 2.36 4.33
C VAL A 27 4.05 1.60 5.38
N GLN A 28 2.73 1.74 5.31
CA GLN A 28 1.81 1.01 6.17
C GLN A 28 0.50 0.68 5.44
N ALA A 29 -0.23 -0.31 5.93
CA ALA A 29 -1.55 -0.70 5.41
C ALA A 29 -2.66 0.30 5.80
N TRP A 30 -3.64 0.50 4.91
CA TRP A 30 -4.79 1.40 5.14
C TRP A 30 -5.59 1.07 6.41
N GLY A 31 -5.72 -0.22 6.74
CA GLY A 31 -6.41 -0.66 7.96
C GLY A 31 -5.83 -0.08 9.26
N LYS A 32 -4.52 0.22 9.30
CA LYS A 32 -3.89 0.85 10.46
C LYS A 32 -4.25 2.33 10.60
N VAL A 33 -4.47 3.03 9.49
CA VAL A 33 -4.99 4.41 9.50
C VAL A 33 -6.44 4.42 10.00
N LEU A 34 -7.27 3.48 9.52
CA LEU A 34 -8.65 3.34 9.99
C LEU A 34 -8.72 3.01 11.49
N ASP A 35 -7.85 2.13 11.98
CA ASP A 35 -7.74 1.78 13.40
C ASP A 35 -7.34 3.01 14.25
N ALA A 36 -6.31 3.75 13.84
CA ALA A 36 -5.90 4.97 14.52
C ALA A 36 -7.00 6.04 14.52
N ARG A 37 -7.73 6.17 13.41
CA ARG A 37 -8.89 7.08 13.29
C ARG A 37 -10.01 6.69 14.26
N ALA A 38 -10.32 5.41 14.39
CA ALA A 38 -11.32 4.91 15.32
C ALA A 38 -10.92 5.13 16.79
N LYS A 39 -9.62 5.06 17.09
CA LYS A 39 -9.05 5.24 18.44
C LYS A 39 -8.71 6.70 18.78
N ASN A 40 -8.93 7.65 17.87
CA ASN A 40 -8.48 9.05 18.04
C ASN A 40 -6.97 9.16 18.36
N GLN A 41 -6.16 8.30 17.75
CA GLN A 41 -4.72 8.29 17.93
C GLN A 41 -4.02 8.99 16.76
N SER A 42 -2.88 9.63 17.05
CA SER A 42 -1.98 10.11 16.02
C SER A 42 -1.29 8.95 15.31
N ILE A 43 -0.90 9.17 14.06
CA ILE A 43 -0.08 8.27 13.27
C ILE A 43 1.30 8.89 13.02
N PRO A 44 2.33 8.08 12.72
CA PRO A 44 3.58 8.60 12.18
C PRO A 44 3.35 9.39 10.88
N ASP A 45 4.03 10.52 10.75
CA ASP A 45 4.01 11.38 9.55
C ASP A 45 4.52 10.67 8.28
N THR A 46 5.31 9.61 8.45
CA THR A 46 5.80 8.76 7.36
C THR A 46 4.75 7.89 6.70
N TRP A 47 3.57 7.68 7.30
CA TRP A 47 2.58 6.72 6.79
C TRP A 47 1.76 7.26 5.62
N ALA A 48 1.42 8.54 5.68
CA ALA A 48 0.34 9.10 4.89
C ALA A 48 0.48 10.61 4.68
N VAL A 49 -0.23 11.10 3.67
CA VAL A 49 -0.30 12.51 3.31
C VAL A 49 -1.73 13.02 3.34
N ASP A 50 -1.89 14.32 3.53
CA ASP A 50 -3.15 15.04 3.44
C ASP A 50 -3.59 15.29 1.98
N ALA A 51 -4.67 16.05 1.79
CA ALA A 51 -5.19 16.39 0.46
C ALA A 51 -4.26 17.29 -0.38
N ASN A 52 -3.30 17.97 0.25
CA ASN A 52 -2.29 18.79 -0.42
C ASN A 52 -1.04 17.97 -0.75
N GLY A 53 -0.95 16.73 -0.26
CA GLY A 53 0.24 15.88 -0.41
C GLY A 53 1.29 16.07 0.68
N GLU A 54 0.97 16.81 1.74
CA GLU A 54 1.88 17.05 2.86
C GLU A 54 1.78 15.92 3.90
N PRO A 55 2.90 15.47 4.50
CA PRO A 55 2.89 14.48 5.58
C PRO A 55 1.99 14.89 6.76
N THR A 56 1.20 13.96 7.30
CA THR A 56 0.28 14.24 8.40
C THR A 56 0.36 13.22 9.53
N THR A 57 0.22 13.70 10.77
CA THR A 57 0.11 12.86 11.97
C THR A 57 -1.35 12.68 12.41
N ASN A 58 -2.29 13.38 11.80
CA ASN A 58 -3.71 13.26 12.11
C ASN A 58 -4.38 12.25 11.17
N ALA A 59 -4.78 11.08 11.71
CA ALA A 59 -5.41 10.00 10.95
C ALA A 59 -6.71 10.42 10.22
N ARG A 60 -7.35 11.53 10.62
CA ARG A 60 -8.57 12.05 9.98
C ARG A 60 -8.27 12.86 8.73
N ASP A 61 -7.09 13.47 8.65
CA ASP A 61 -6.69 14.33 7.54
C ASP A 61 -6.06 13.53 6.39
N VAL A 62 -5.76 12.24 6.63
CA VAL A 62 -5.19 11.33 5.64
C VAL A 62 -6.07 11.23 4.40
N HIS A 63 -5.48 11.59 3.26
CA HIS A 63 -6.05 11.47 1.93
C HIS A 63 -5.45 10.29 1.15
N ALA A 64 -4.13 10.07 1.26
CA ALA A 64 -3.44 8.99 0.56
C ALA A 64 -2.28 8.41 1.39
N LEU A 65 -1.86 7.19 1.07
CA LEU A 65 -0.72 6.52 1.70
C LEU A 65 0.58 6.79 0.94
N VAL A 66 1.70 6.76 1.67
CA VAL A 66 3.04 6.97 1.11
C VAL A 66 3.66 5.63 0.65
N PRO A 67 4.32 5.58 -0.52
CA PRO A 67 5.05 4.39 -0.95
C PRO A 67 6.22 4.05 -0.04
N VAL A 68 6.44 2.76 0.22
CA VAL A 68 7.58 2.31 1.05
C VAL A 68 8.90 2.70 0.39
N ALA A 69 9.85 3.23 1.15
CA ALA A 69 11.14 3.68 0.62
C ALA A 69 11.03 4.65 -0.59
N GLY A 70 9.97 5.47 -0.64
CA GLY A 70 9.78 6.53 -1.62
C GLY A 70 9.72 6.02 -3.07
N PRO A 71 10.60 6.48 -3.98
CA PRO A 71 10.58 6.07 -5.39
C PRO A 71 10.66 4.56 -5.62
N LYS A 72 11.28 3.81 -4.69
CA LYS A 72 11.42 2.35 -4.81
C LYS A 72 10.07 1.65 -4.66
N GLY A 73 9.32 1.94 -3.60
CA GLY A 73 7.97 1.39 -3.40
C GLY A 73 7.01 1.84 -4.49
N TYR A 74 7.18 3.07 -4.98
CA TYR A 74 6.39 3.57 -6.12
C TYR A 74 6.66 2.76 -7.41
N GLY A 75 7.93 2.42 -7.68
CA GLY A 75 8.30 1.51 -8.76
C GLY A 75 7.73 0.11 -8.56
N LEU A 76 7.77 -0.43 -7.34
CA LEU A 76 7.23 -1.76 -7.04
C LEU A 76 5.71 -1.83 -7.25
N MET A 77 4.93 -0.86 -6.77
CA MET A 77 3.47 -0.84 -6.99
C MET A 77 3.12 -0.68 -8.48
N MET A 78 3.91 0.09 -9.23
CA MET A 78 3.78 0.21 -10.68
C MET A 78 4.04 -1.13 -11.38
N MET A 79 5.08 -1.87 -10.99
CA MET A 79 5.35 -3.20 -11.55
C MET A 79 4.19 -4.16 -11.31
N VAL A 80 3.61 -4.17 -10.11
CA VAL A 80 2.45 -5.01 -9.79
C VAL A 80 1.23 -4.61 -10.64
N ASP A 81 0.96 -3.32 -10.80
CA ASP A 81 -0.15 -2.80 -11.62
C ASP A 81 0.00 -3.19 -13.11
N ILE A 82 1.23 -3.14 -13.64
CA ILE A 82 1.52 -3.58 -15.00
C ILE A 82 1.30 -5.09 -15.14
N LEU A 83 1.86 -5.89 -14.24
CA LEU A 83 1.83 -7.36 -14.34
C LEU A 83 0.44 -7.96 -14.11
N SER A 84 -0.36 -7.36 -13.23
CA SER A 84 -1.68 -7.87 -12.85
C SER A 84 -2.86 -7.12 -13.50
N GLY A 85 -2.63 -5.91 -13.99
CA GLY A 85 -3.64 -5.06 -14.62
C GLY A 85 -3.41 -4.90 -16.12
N SER A 86 -2.42 -4.06 -16.47
CA SER A 86 -2.14 -3.67 -17.85
C SER A 86 -1.87 -4.87 -18.78
N LEU A 87 -1.06 -5.84 -18.31
CA LEU A 87 -0.71 -7.06 -19.06
C LEU A 87 -1.93 -7.93 -19.38
N LEU A 88 -2.96 -7.90 -18.53
CA LEU A 88 -4.18 -8.69 -18.69
C LEU A 88 -5.29 -7.92 -19.43
N GLY A 89 -5.04 -6.68 -19.84
CA GLY A 89 -6.03 -5.83 -20.52
C GLY A 89 -7.18 -5.39 -19.63
N VAL A 90 -7.02 -5.41 -18.31
CA VAL A 90 -8.05 -4.98 -17.34
C VAL A 90 -7.78 -3.53 -16.87
N PRO A 91 -8.76 -2.87 -16.21
CA PRO A 91 -8.54 -1.54 -15.63
C PRO A 91 -7.34 -1.53 -14.68
N HIS A 92 -6.51 -0.49 -14.78
CA HIS A 92 -5.25 -0.35 -14.05
C HIS A 92 -5.03 1.11 -13.61
N GLY A 93 -4.14 1.33 -12.65
CA GLY A 93 -3.89 2.65 -12.06
C GLY A 93 -5.17 3.28 -11.47
N VAL A 94 -5.51 4.50 -11.91
CA VAL A 94 -6.70 5.24 -11.43
C VAL A 94 -8.03 4.64 -11.87
N HIS A 95 -8.02 3.69 -12.81
CA HIS A 95 -9.24 3.05 -13.32
C HIS A 95 -9.65 1.81 -12.52
N VAL A 96 -8.83 1.39 -11.55
CA VAL A 96 -9.19 0.30 -10.63
C VAL A 96 -10.37 0.75 -9.77
N SER A 97 -11.38 -0.11 -9.64
CA SER A 97 -12.55 0.18 -8.80
C SER A 97 -12.17 0.33 -7.33
N SER A 98 -12.85 1.22 -6.62
CA SER A 98 -12.65 1.40 -5.18
C SER A 98 -13.60 0.49 -4.40
N MET A 99 -13.20 0.07 -3.20
CA MET A 99 -13.93 -0.93 -2.42
C MET A 99 -15.35 -0.50 -2.01
N TYR A 100 -15.62 0.82 -1.90
CA TYR A 100 -16.89 1.37 -1.43
C TYR A 100 -17.50 2.39 -2.41
N LYS A 101 -17.11 2.36 -3.69
CA LYS A 101 -17.73 3.17 -4.75
C LYS A 101 -18.39 2.29 -5.79
#